data_AF-A0A8C8VGV1-F1
#
_entry.id   AF-A0A8C8VGV1-F1
#
_cell.length_a   1.000
_cell.length_b   1.000
_cell.length_c   1.000
_cell.angle_alpha   90.00
_cell.angle_beta   90.00
_cell.angle_gamma   90.00
#
_symmetry.space_group_name_H-M   'P 1'
#
loop_
_entity.id
_entity.type
_entity.pdbx_description
1 polymer ?
#
loop_
_entity_poly.entity_id
_entity_poly.type
_entity_poly.pdbx_seq_one_letter_code
_entity_poly.pdbx_strand_id
1 'polypeptide(L)'
;DRAFVCLQNNTFWKPDSCQECRCHSDDVICEPVICRYPQCDFQKGEVLQIPPNACCPECASGTEGFCQHEGQTHAHGTEWAHTECTTCSCASGKVNCTPKSCPPLYCGRGELAYIAEGKCCPTCVGTGESCSFDGQIYRDGEEWRLNQCSKCVCSNGTSQCFTAECQPVLCTLAVPPGKCCPECVPKPCSVSEKVYEHAEQWKKNVCTTCVCDRGEARCVKQACVPHTCDKYQCCEECVSSKESCLYEGTIRYHSEMWKGPRCEFCTCDGGRVTCWNSECAKVECALVRKGFLFKNIMVTS
;
A
#
# COMPACT_ATOMS: atom_id res chain seq x y z
N ASP A 1 -25.72 37.52 -16.44
CA ASP A 1 -25.58 38.98 -16.58
C ASP A 1 -26.32 39.49 -17.80
N ARG A 2 -27.53 40.03 -17.61
CA ARG A 2 -28.26 40.77 -18.65
C ARG A 2 -27.90 42.25 -18.47
N ALA A 3 -27.20 42.83 -19.44
CA ALA A 3 -26.98 44.28 -19.48
C ALA A 3 -28.33 44.99 -19.66
N PHE A 4 -28.72 45.82 -18.71
CA PHE A 4 -29.93 46.65 -18.81
C PHE A 4 -29.63 47.82 -19.75
N VAL A 5 -30.44 47.98 -20.80
CA VAL A 5 -30.31 49.06 -21.79
C VAL A 5 -31.41 50.08 -21.51
N CYS A 6 -31.05 51.36 -21.42
CA CYS A 6 -32.00 52.44 -21.22
C CYS A 6 -32.89 52.61 -22.46
N LEU A 7 -34.16 52.20 -22.36
CA LEU A 7 -35.14 52.30 -23.45
C LEU A 7 -35.94 53.62 -23.41
N GLN A 8 -36.03 54.25 -22.23
CA GLN A 8 -36.73 55.51 -22.00
C GLN A 8 -35.99 56.32 -20.94
N ASN A 9 -35.84 57.62 -21.18
CA ASN A 9 -35.20 58.54 -20.23
C ASN A 9 -36.10 58.72 -18.98
N ASN A 10 -35.50 58.80 -17.79
CA ASN A 10 -36.19 58.95 -16.49
C ASN A 10 -36.97 57.71 -15.98
N THR A 11 -36.68 56.50 -16.46
CA THR A 11 -37.18 55.26 -15.85
C THR A 11 -36.43 54.92 -14.56
N PHE A 12 -37.15 54.44 -13.54
CA PHE A 12 -36.59 54.04 -12.25
C PHE A 12 -36.82 52.54 -12.02
N TRP A 13 -35.83 51.84 -11.49
CA TRP A 13 -35.94 50.44 -11.07
C TRP A 13 -35.00 50.13 -9.90
N LYS A 14 -35.27 49.01 -9.22
CA LYS A 14 -34.46 48.52 -8.10
C LYS A 14 -33.90 47.14 -8.45
N PRO A 15 -32.59 47.01 -8.73
CA PRO A 15 -31.97 45.71 -9.04
C PRO A 15 -31.90 44.79 -7.81
N ASP A 16 -31.81 45.37 -6.61
CA ASP A 16 -31.90 44.69 -5.32
C ASP A 16 -32.63 45.59 -4.31
N SER A 17 -32.73 45.16 -3.04
CA SER A 17 -33.43 45.93 -2.02
C SER A 17 -32.72 47.23 -1.63
N CYS A 18 -31.41 47.36 -1.87
CA CYS A 18 -30.54 48.44 -1.40
C CYS A 18 -30.05 49.42 -2.47
N GLN A 19 -30.43 49.22 -3.72
CA GLN A 19 -29.98 50.05 -4.83
C GLN A 19 -31.18 50.56 -5.64
N GLU A 20 -31.15 51.85 -5.99
CA GLU A 20 -32.14 52.48 -6.84
C GLU A 20 -31.45 53.06 -8.07
N CYS A 21 -31.85 52.57 -9.23
CA CYS A 21 -31.25 52.94 -10.50
C CYS A 21 -32.23 53.77 -11.33
N ARG A 22 -31.67 54.75 -12.04
CA ARG A 22 -32.39 55.58 -13.00
C ARG A 22 -31.65 55.63 -14.33
N CYS A 23 -32.41 55.71 -15.41
CA CYS A 23 -31.86 56.08 -16.70
C CYS A 23 -31.78 57.61 -16.78
N HIS A 24 -30.57 58.12 -16.99
CA HIS A 24 -30.33 59.51 -17.31
C HIS A 24 -29.72 59.59 -18.71
N SER A 25 -30.56 59.94 -19.68
CA SER A 25 -30.24 59.83 -21.11
C SER A 25 -29.94 58.38 -21.48
N ASP A 26 -28.67 58.03 -21.78
CA ASP A 26 -28.22 56.68 -22.13
C ASP A 26 -27.45 55.98 -21.00
N ASP A 27 -27.17 56.70 -19.89
CA ASP A 27 -26.40 56.19 -18.77
C ASP A 27 -27.31 55.65 -17.65
N VAL A 28 -26.94 54.49 -17.12
CA VAL A 28 -27.54 53.89 -15.93
C VAL A 28 -26.86 54.49 -14.69
N ILE A 29 -27.58 55.32 -13.94
CA ILE A 29 -27.11 55.88 -12.68
C ILE A 29 -27.79 55.14 -11.54
N CYS A 30 -27.01 54.43 -10.73
CA CYS A 30 -27.50 53.72 -9.55
C CYS A 30 -27.00 54.38 -8.28
N GLU A 31 -27.93 54.75 -7.40
CA GLU A 31 -27.64 55.34 -6.11
C GLU A 31 -28.02 54.36 -4.99
N PRO A 32 -27.23 54.29 -3.91
CA PRO A 32 -27.58 53.46 -2.76
C PRO A 32 -28.78 54.07 -2.02
N VAL A 33 -29.65 53.21 -1.51
CA VAL A 33 -30.76 53.65 -0.63
C VAL A 33 -30.17 54.19 0.68
N ILE A 34 -30.44 55.46 0.97
CA ILE A 34 -30.00 56.10 2.22
C ILE A 34 -31.04 55.83 3.30
N CYS A 35 -30.65 55.07 4.32
CA CYS A 35 -31.52 54.71 5.42
C CYS A 35 -31.56 55.77 6.52
N ARG A 36 -32.76 56.02 7.04
CA ARG A 36 -32.96 56.87 8.24
C ARG A 36 -32.88 56.00 9.49
N TYR A 37 -32.15 56.44 10.51
CA TYR A 37 -32.04 55.71 11.77
C TYR A 37 -33.40 55.68 12.49
N PRO A 38 -33.98 54.49 12.73
CA PRO A 38 -35.25 54.38 13.43
C PRO A 38 -35.03 54.60 14.95
N GLN A 39 -35.93 55.34 15.60
CA GLN A 39 -35.82 55.73 17.01
C GLN A 39 -36.28 54.60 17.94
N CYS A 40 -35.53 53.50 18.01
CA CYS A 40 -35.93 52.32 18.79
C CYS A 40 -35.79 52.55 20.31
N ASP A 41 -36.79 52.08 21.05
CA ASP A 41 -36.84 52.08 22.51
C ASP A 41 -36.11 50.84 23.06
N PHE A 42 -34.77 50.92 23.08
CA PHE A 42 -33.92 49.85 23.61
C PHE A 42 -34.21 49.54 25.09
N GLN A 43 -34.75 50.50 25.85
CA GLN A 43 -35.12 50.29 27.26
C GLN A 43 -36.36 49.40 27.40
N LYS A 44 -37.26 49.43 26.41
CA LYS A 44 -38.38 48.48 26.29
C LYS A 44 -37.99 47.16 25.58
N GLY A 45 -36.71 46.98 25.27
CA GLY A 45 -36.21 45.76 24.64
C GLY A 45 -36.42 45.71 23.12
N GLU A 46 -36.64 46.84 22.45
CA GLU A 46 -36.62 46.88 20.99
C GLU A 46 -35.21 46.68 20.44
N VAL A 47 -35.11 46.04 19.28
CA VAL A 47 -33.86 45.77 18.56
C VAL A 47 -33.95 46.29 17.13
N LEU A 48 -32.81 46.65 16.56
CA LEU A 48 -32.70 46.98 15.13
C LEU A 48 -32.68 45.69 14.32
N GLN A 49 -33.61 45.54 13.38
CA GLN A 49 -33.70 44.37 12.49
C GLN A 49 -33.85 44.82 11.03
N ILE A 50 -33.18 44.14 10.10
CA ILE A 50 -33.38 44.34 8.65
C ILE A 50 -34.22 43.16 8.14
N PRO A 51 -35.47 43.38 7.69
CA PRO A 51 -36.34 42.30 7.18
C PRO A 51 -35.81 41.64 5.91
N PRO A 52 -36.26 40.40 5.60
CA PRO A 52 -35.97 39.77 4.32
C PRO A 52 -36.45 40.66 3.15
N ASN A 53 -35.60 40.84 2.14
CA ASN A 53 -35.85 41.70 0.98
C ASN A 53 -36.01 43.20 1.29
N ALA A 54 -35.60 43.66 2.48
CA ALA A 54 -35.48 45.08 2.82
C ALA A 54 -34.02 45.54 2.79
N CYS A 55 -33.80 46.86 2.79
CA CYS A 55 -32.46 47.45 2.93
C CYS A 55 -32.26 48.16 4.28
N CYS A 56 -33.29 48.87 4.74
CA CYS A 56 -33.18 49.69 5.94
C CYS A 56 -33.64 48.95 7.19
N PRO A 57 -32.98 49.20 8.33
CA PRO A 57 -33.38 48.60 9.60
C PRO A 57 -34.67 49.23 10.12
N GLU A 58 -35.49 48.43 10.78
CA GLU A 58 -36.68 48.82 11.54
C GLU A 58 -36.57 48.40 13.01
N CYS A 59 -37.40 48.98 13.86
CA CYS A 59 -37.48 48.59 15.26
C CYS A 59 -38.39 47.37 15.39
N ALA A 60 -37.84 46.25 15.81
CA ALA A 60 -38.60 45.04 16.15
C ALA A 60 -38.61 44.87 17.68
N SER A 61 -39.72 44.37 18.22
CA SER A 61 -39.77 43.99 19.64
C SER A 61 -38.82 42.82 19.87
N GLY A 62 -37.87 42.94 20.82
CA GLY A 62 -36.92 41.87 21.17
C GLY A 62 -37.56 40.61 21.75
N THR A 63 -38.89 40.56 21.83
CA THR A 63 -39.69 39.34 22.05
C THR A 63 -39.66 38.40 20.82
N GLU A 64 -39.38 38.90 19.63
CA GLU A 64 -39.13 38.09 18.43
C GLU A 64 -37.68 37.56 18.48
N GLY A 65 -37.47 36.58 19.37
CA GLY A 65 -36.13 36.07 19.68
C GLY A 65 -35.42 35.45 18.47
N PHE A 66 -34.12 35.71 18.38
CA PHE A 66 -33.18 35.01 17.49
C PHE A 66 -32.80 33.66 18.07
N CYS A 67 -32.61 32.67 17.21
CA CYS A 67 -32.13 31.36 17.63
C CYS A 67 -30.66 31.22 17.27
N GLN A 68 -29.85 30.75 18.22
CA GLN A 68 -28.47 30.37 17.96
C GLN A 68 -28.39 28.86 17.85
N HIS A 69 -27.94 28.36 16.69
CA HIS A 69 -27.81 26.93 16.41
C HIS A 69 -26.44 26.67 15.78
N GLU A 70 -25.62 25.81 16.40
CA GLU A 70 -24.29 25.43 15.90
C GLU A 70 -23.38 26.60 15.50
N GLY A 71 -23.48 27.72 16.23
CA GLY A 71 -22.70 28.92 15.97
C GLY A 71 -23.26 29.86 14.88
N GLN A 72 -24.38 29.52 14.26
CA GLN A 72 -25.12 30.38 13.34
C GLN A 72 -26.33 31.02 14.02
N THR A 73 -26.65 32.25 13.64
CA THR A 73 -27.81 33.00 14.17
C THR A 73 -28.92 33.02 13.13
N HIS A 74 -30.09 32.53 13.52
CA HIS A 74 -31.29 32.45 12.69
C HIS A 74 -32.36 33.41 13.22
N ALA A 75 -32.98 34.17 12.32
CA ALA A 75 -34.05 35.09 12.68
C ALA A 75 -35.35 34.36 13.02
N HIS A 76 -36.21 35.02 13.80
CA HIS A 76 -37.55 34.51 14.10
C HIS A 76 -38.34 34.18 12.82
N GLY A 77 -39.04 33.05 12.80
CA GLY A 77 -39.84 32.60 11.66
C GLY A 77 -39.04 32.02 10.50
N THR A 78 -37.71 31.93 10.61
CA THR A 78 -36.89 31.30 9.57
C THR A 78 -36.89 29.78 9.70
N GLU A 79 -36.83 29.11 8.54
CA GLU A 79 -36.69 27.67 8.41
C GLU A 79 -35.47 27.37 7.52
N TRP A 80 -34.64 26.41 7.93
CA TRP A 80 -33.42 26.05 7.21
C TRP A 80 -33.18 24.53 7.23
N ALA A 81 -32.52 24.05 6.19
CA ALA A 81 -32.02 22.67 6.16
C ALA A 81 -30.77 22.57 7.04
N HIS A 82 -30.84 21.76 8.10
CA HIS A 82 -29.71 21.49 8.97
C HIS A 82 -28.92 20.28 8.46
N THR A 83 -29.62 19.25 8.03
CA THR A 83 -29.05 18.11 7.29
C THR A 83 -29.89 17.81 6.06
N GLU A 84 -29.44 16.87 5.23
CA GLU A 84 -30.26 16.34 4.15
C GLU A 84 -31.59 15.77 4.67
N CYS A 85 -31.63 15.33 5.93
CA CYS A 85 -32.79 14.73 6.58
C CYS A 85 -33.56 15.60 7.55
N THR A 86 -33.05 16.77 7.91
CA THR A 86 -33.60 17.55 9.02
C THR A 86 -33.79 18.98 8.61
N THR A 87 -34.97 19.49 8.90
CA THR A 87 -35.30 20.90 8.74
C THR A 87 -35.51 21.50 10.12
N CYS A 88 -34.87 22.64 10.38
CA CYS A 88 -34.99 23.36 11.63
C CYS A 88 -35.72 24.69 11.41
N SER A 89 -36.53 25.08 12.38
CA SER A 89 -37.17 26.39 12.41
C SER A 89 -36.87 27.13 13.70
N CYS A 90 -36.86 28.47 13.63
CA CYS A 90 -36.69 29.34 14.78
C CYS A 90 -38.02 29.97 15.18
N ALA A 91 -38.49 29.67 16.39
CA ALA A 91 -39.68 30.28 16.96
C ALA A 91 -39.37 30.82 18.36
N SER A 92 -39.50 32.14 18.54
CA SER A 92 -39.33 32.88 19.79
C SER A 92 -38.07 32.49 20.58
N GLY A 93 -36.92 32.44 19.89
CA GLY A 93 -35.63 32.07 20.50
C GLY A 93 -35.42 30.56 20.73
N LYS A 94 -36.37 29.71 20.33
CA LYS A 94 -36.24 28.25 20.39
C LYS A 94 -36.10 27.65 19.00
N VAL A 95 -35.06 26.83 18.82
CA VAL A 95 -34.89 26.00 17.63
C VAL A 95 -35.78 24.76 17.76
N ASN A 96 -36.54 24.45 16.72
CA ASN A 96 -37.27 23.20 16.59
C ASN A 96 -36.84 22.49 15.31
N CYS A 97 -36.21 21.32 15.44
CA CYS A 97 -35.74 20.53 14.30
C CYS A 97 -36.62 19.29 14.12
N THR A 98 -37.18 19.14 12.92
CA THR A 98 -38.03 18.01 12.57
C THR A 98 -37.43 17.23 11.40
N PRO A 99 -37.57 15.89 11.39
CA PRO A 99 -37.15 15.10 10.25
C PRO A 99 -38.03 15.44 9.03
N LYS A 100 -37.41 15.52 7.85
CA LYS A 100 -38.13 15.70 6.60
C LYS A 100 -39.07 14.52 6.39
N SER A 101 -40.33 14.81 6.09
CA SER A 101 -41.33 13.78 5.79
C SER A 101 -41.13 13.30 4.36
N CYS A 102 -41.01 11.98 4.20
CA CYS A 102 -40.90 11.37 2.88
C CYS A 102 -42.28 11.13 2.26
N PRO A 103 -42.44 11.33 0.94
CA PRO A 103 -43.67 10.98 0.25
C PRO A 103 -43.93 9.47 0.35
N PRO A 104 -45.20 9.02 0.38
CA PRO A 104 -45.54 7.60 0.35
C PRO A 104 -44.92 6.92 -0.88
N LEU A 105 -44.20 5.83 -0.67
CA LEU A 105 -43.53 5.07 -1.72
C LEU A 105 -44.06 3.64 -1.76
N TYR A 106 -44.47 3.19 -2.95
CA TYR A 106 -44.88 1.81 -3.23
C TYR A 106 -44.00 1.25 -4.34
N CYS A 107 -43.16 0.26 -4.04
CA CYS A 107 -42.27 -0.35 -5.03
C CYS A 107 -42.96 -1.47 -5.80
N GLY A 108 -42.60 -1.61 -7.08
CA GLY A 108 -43.14 -2.62 -7.97
C GLY A 108 -42.71 -4.04 -7.63
N ARG A 109 -43.19 -5.02 -8.40
CA ARG A 109 -42.79 -6.42 -8.24
C ARG A 109 -41.32 -6.58 -8.66
N GLY A 110 -40.46 -7.01 -7.74
CA GLY A 110 -39.01 -7.10 -7.99
C GLY A 110 -38.24 -5.82 -7.66
N GLU A 111 -38.84 -4.89 -6.92
CA GLU A 111 -38.18 -3.70 -6.39
C GLU A 111 -38.30 -3.67 -4.87
N LEU A 112 -37.30 -3.09 -4.20
CA LEU A 112 -37.30 -2.87 -2.76
C LEU A 112 -37.07 -1.39 -2.45
N ALA A 113 -37.70 -0.91 -1.38
CA ALA A 113 -37.43 0.41 -0.85
C ALA A 113 -36.04 0.41 -0.19
N TYR A 114 -35.13 1.22 -0.70
CA TYR A 114 -33.76 1.34 -0.21
C TYR A 114 -33.41 2.80 0.05
N ILE A 115 -32.76 3.07 1.18
CA ILE A 115 -32.24 4.39 1.54
C ILE A 115 -30.72 4.35 1.35
N ALA A 116 -30.21 5.09 0.37
CA ALA A 116 -28.78 5.19 0.11
C ALA A 116 -28.06 6.03 1.18
N GLU A 117 -26.77 5.75 1.39
CA GLU A 117 -25.91 6.54 2.28
C GLU A 117 -25.99 8.04 1.94
N GLY A 118 -26.27 8.87 2.95
CA GLY A 118 -26.44 10.32 2.80
C GLY A 118 -27.76 10.78 2.18
N LYS A 119 -28.71 9.88 1.87
CA LYS A 119 -30.06 10.24 1.41
C LYS A 119 -31.08 10.10 2.54
N CYS A 120 -32.12 10.93 2.51
CA CYS A 120 -33.16 10.88 3.54
C CYS A 120 -34.34 9.98 3.22
N CYS A 121 -34.77 9.98 1.96
CA CYS A 121 -35.97 9.26 1.55
C CYS A 121 -35.64 8.00 0.78
N PRO A 122 -36.42 6.92 0.98
CA PRO A 122 -36.22 5.69 0.25
C PRO A 122 -36.53 5.90 -1.23
N THR A 123 -35.85 5.13 -2.06
CA THR A 123 -36.10 4.99 -3.50
C THR A 123 -36.31 3.53 -3.83
N CYS A 124 -37.13 3.23 -4.83
CA CYS A 124 -37.26 1.86 -5.32
C CYS A 124 -36.02 1.50 -6.13
N VAL A 125 -35.33 0.45 -5.69
CA VAL A 125 -34.21 -0.15 -6.42
C VAL A 125 -34.64 -1.53 -6.87
N GLY A 126 -34.34 -1.88 -8.12
CA GLY A 126 -34.56 -3.24 -8.62
C GLY A 126 -33.75 -4.23 -7.80
N THR A 127 -34.34 -5.36 -7.44
CA THR A 127 -33.64 -6.47 -6.78
C THR A 127 -32.79 -7.29 -7.75
N GLY A 128 -32.68 -6.83 -9.00
CA GLY A 128 -32.22 -7.59 -10.15
C GLY A 128 -33.12 -8.80 -10.46
N GLU A 129 -33.00 -9.34 -11.67
CA GLU A 129 -33.58 -10.65 -11.99
C GLU A 129 -32.75 -11.77 -11.34
N SER A 130 -33.43 -12.76 -10.75
CA SER A 130 -32.78 -13.95 -10.22
C SER A 130 -32.28 -14.85 -11.37
N CYS A 131 -31.17 -15.53 -11.15
CA CYS A 131 -30.62 -16.50 -12.08
C CYS A 131 -31.09 -17.91 -11.72
N SER A 132 -31.37 -18.73 -12.73
CA SER A 132 -31.59 -20.17 -12.55
C SER A 132 -30.38 -20.92 -13.08
N PHE A 133 -29.71 -21.70 -12.22
CA PHE A 133 -28.55 -22.51 -12.59
C PHE A 133 -28.65 -23.87 -11.92
N ASP A 134 -28.59 -24.94 -12.72
CA ASP A 134 -28.72 -26.35 -12.29
C ASP A 134 -29.94 -26.62 -11.38
N GLY A 135 -31.08 -25.98 -11.69
CA GLY A 135 -32.32 -26.10 -10.91
C GLY A 135 -32.34 -25.33 -9.58
N GLN A 136 -31.27 -24.62 -9.24
CA GLN A 136 -31.20 -23.71 -8.10
C GLN A 136 -31.41 -22.26 -8.54
N ILE A 137 -32.02 -21.45 -7.66
CA ILE A 137 -32.28 -20.03 -7.91
C ILE A 137 -31.31 -19.21 -7.07
N TYR A 138 -30.56 -18.33 -7.74
CA TYR A 138 -29.60 -17.41 -7.15
C TYR A 138 -30.10 -15.97 -7.31
N ARG A 139 -30.00 -15.16 -6.25
CA ARG A 139 -30.39 -13.74 -6.28
C ARG A 139 -29.37 -12.94 -7.07
N ASP A 140 -29.76 -11.78 -7.59
CA ASP A 140 -28.82 -10.86 -8.21
C ASP A 140 -27.68 -10.49 -7.25
N GLY A 141 -26.45 -10.52 -7.75
CA GLY A 141 -25.22 -10.35 -6.97
C GLY A 141 -24.78 -11.58 -6.16
N GLU A 142 -25.58 -12.65 -6.10
CA GLU A 142 -25.19 -13.86 -5.38
C GLU A 142 -24.07 -14.60 -6.12
N GLU A 143 -23.02 -14.96 -5.38
CA GLU A 143 -21.90 -15.76 -5.87
C GLU A 143 -21.98 -17.21 -5.37
N TRP A 144 -21.77 -18.17 -6.26
CA TRP A 144 -21.66 -19.59 -5.89
C TRP A 144 -20.45 -20.24 -6.54
N ARG A 145 -19.89 -21.25 -5.86
CA ARG A 145 -18.76 -22.03 -6.37
C ARG A 145 -19.26 -23.34 -6.95
N LEU A 146 -18.85 -23.63 -8.18
CA LEU A 146 -19.09 -24.94 -8.79
C LEU A 146 -18.04 -25.96 -8.36
N ASN A 147 -16.79 -25.50 -8.20
CA ASN A 147 -15.67 -26.29 -7.71
C ASN A 147 -14.59 -25.35 -7.14
N GLN A 148 -13.41 -25.89 -6.81
CA GLN A 148 -12.30 -25.13 -6.25
C GLN A 148 -11.74 -24.06 -7.22
N CYS A 149 -11.93 -24.25 -8.54
CA CYS A 149 -11.40 -23.41 -9.60
C CYS A 149 -12.42 -22.48 -10.25
N SER A 150 -13.71 -22.76 -10.17
CA SER A 150 -14.73 -21.97 -10.88
C SER A 150 -15.81 -21.46 -9.95
N LYS A 151 -16.15 -20.19 -10.13
CA LYS A 151 -17.26 -19.52 -9.45
C LYS A 151 -18.18 -18.87 -10.47
N CYS A 152 -19.44 -18.71 -10.12
CA CYS A 152 -20.40 -17.96 -10.90
C CYS A 152 -21.00 -16.85 -10.03
N VAL A 153 -21.44 -15.79 -10.68
CA VAL A 153 -22.20 -14.69 -10.07
C VAL A 153 -23.46 -14.48 -10.86
N CYS A 154 -24.57 -14.22 -10.17
CA CYS A 154 -25.80 -13.82 -10.83
C CYS A 154 -25.73 -12.33 -11.12
N SER A 155 -25.92 -11.96 -12.38
CA SER A 155 -25.97 -10.57 -12.81
C SER A 155 -27.20 -10.37 -13.67
N ASN A 156 -28.22 -9.80 -13.04
CA ASN A 156 -29.53 -9.44 -13.57
C ASN A 156 -30.11 -10.53 -14.48
N GLY A 157 -30.36 -11.71 -13.92
CA GLY A 157 -30.95 -12.86 -14.60
C GLY A 157 -29.95 -13.72 -15.38
N THR A 158 -28.72 -13.23 -15.58
CA THR A 158 -27.66 -13.96 -16.31
C THR A 158 -26.61 -14.51 -15.36
N SER A 159 -26.34 -15.81 -15.43
CA SER A 159 -25.23 -16.44 -14.70
C SER A 159 -23.90 -16.21 -15.42
N GLN A 160 -23.00 -15.48 -14.78
CA GLN A 160 -21.65 -15.22 -15.29
C GLN A 160 -20.65 -16.11 -14.54
N CYS A 161 -20.07 -17.09 -15.22
CA CYS A 161 -19.13 -18.04 -14.64
C CYS A 161 -17.69 -17.74 -15.04
N PHE A 162 -16.79 -17.85 -14.08
CA PHE A 162 -15.36 -17.60 -14.22
C PHE A 162 -14.60 -18.84 -13.76
N THR A 163 -13.60 -19.24 -14.54
CA THR A 163 -12.68 -20.33 -14.22
C THR A 163 -11.31 -19.72 -13.95
N ALA A 164 -10.68 -20.12 -12.85
CA ALA A 164 -9.35 -19.67 -12.49
C ALA A 164 -8.32 -20.19 -13.48
N GLU A 165 -7.47 -19.29 -13.97
CA GLU A 165 -6.29 -19.62 -14.78
C GLU A 165 -5.05 -19.61 -13.88
N CYS A 166 -4.35 -20.74 -13.83
CA CYS A 166 -3.14 -20.87 -13.03
C CYS A 166 -1.90 -20.47 -13.84
N GLN A 167 -0.97 -19.76 -13.21
CA GLN A 167 0.28 -19.38 -13.85
C GLN A 167 1.15 -20.61 -14.14
N PRO A 168 1.78 -20.71 -15.32
CA PRO A 168 2.70 -21.79 -15.62
C PRO A 168 3.96 -21.63 -14.76
N VAL A 169 4.35 -22.70 -14.06
CA VAL A 169 5.55 -22.75 -13.23
C VAL A 169 6.44 -23.93 -13.62
N LEU A 170 7.76 -23.74 -13.56
CA LEU A 170 8.78 -24.75 -13.91
C LEU A 170 9.34 -25.43 -12.66
N CYS A 171 8.48 -26.10 -11.89
CA CYS A 171 8.85 -26.82 -10.68
C CYS A 171 8.03 -28.11 -10.55
N THR A 172 8.34 -28.95 -9.56
CA THR A 172 7.49 -30.11 -9.25
C THR A 172 6.18 -29.58 -8.65
N LEU A 173 5.04 -30.01 -9.23
CA LEU A 173 3.72 -29.52 -8.87
C LEU A 173 2.99 -30.47 -7.94
N ALA A 174 2.31 -29.92 -6.93
CA ALA A 174 1.23 -30.61 -6.23
C ALA A 174 0.07 -29.64 -6.01
N VAL A 175 -1.17 -30.13 -6.10
CA VAL A 175 -2.37 -29.34 -5.79
C VAL A 175 -2.76 -29.61 -4.33
N PRO A 176 -2.65 -28.62 -3.43
CA PRO A 176 -3.07 -28.79 -2.04
C PRO A 176 -4.58 -29.05 -1.92
N PRO A 177 -5.04 -29.79 -0.90
CA PRO A 177 -6.46 -30.01 -0.68
C PRO A 177 -7.19 -28.68 -0.47
N GLY A 178 -8.27 -28.46 -1.23
CA GLY A 178 -9.09 -27.24 -1.15
C GLY A 178 -8.59 -26.08 -2.02
N LYS A 179 -7.50 -26.25 -2.79
CA LYS A 179 -6.97 -25.22 -3.69
C LYS A 179 -7.16 -25.58 -5.15
N CYS A 180 -7.37 -24.56 -5.98
CA CYS A 180 -7.43 -24.73 -7.43
C CYS A 180 -6.04 -24.92 -8.05
N CYS A 181 -5.12 -24.00 -7.75
CA CYS A 181 -3.86 -23.94 -8.46
C CYS A 181 -2.78 -24.80 -7.80
N PRO A 182 -1.92 -25.45 -8.61
CA PRO A 182 -0.80 -26.20 -8.10
C PRO A 182 0.25 -25.27 -7.48
N GLU A 183 0.90 -25.74 -6.42
CA GLU A 183 2.01 -25.07 -5.77
C GLU A 183 3.31 -25.87 -5.98
N CYS A 184 4.45 -25.19 -5.93
CA CYS A 184 5.75 -25.84 -6.03
C CYS A 184 6.02 -26.67 -4.78
N VAL A 185 6.12 -27.99 -4.94
CA VAL A 185 6.65 -28.84 -3.89
C VAL A 185 8.18 -28.92 -4.00
N PRO A 186 8.91 -28.65 -2.91
CA PRO A 186 10.36 -28.74 -2.94
C PRO A 186 10.77 -30.20 -3.16
N LYS A 187 11.75 -30.43 -4.03
CA LYS A 187 12.24 -31.79 -4.31
C LYS A 187 12.94 -32.36 -3.06
N PRO A 188 12.71 -33.64 -2.71
CA PRO A 188 13.45 -34.29 -1.64
C PRO A 188 14.88 -34.61 -2.11
N CYS A 189 15.80 -34.81 -1.16
CA CYS A 189 17.20 -35.16 -1.42
C CYS A 189 17.40 -36.66 -1.26
N SER A 190 17.94 -37.33 -2.29
CA SER A 190 18.30 -38.75 -2.23
C SER A 190 19.80 -38.91 -1.97
N VAL A 191 20.18 -39.30 -0.75
CA VAL A 191 21.58 -39.44 -0.34
C VAL A 191 21.79 -40.81 0.28
N SER A 192 22.70 -41.62 -0.30
CA SER A 192 23.07 -42.95 0.22
C SER A 192 21.85 -43.84 0.53
N GLU A 193 20.96 -43.99 -0.46
CA GLU A 193 19.70 -44.79 -0.38
C GLU A 193 18.65 -44.28 0.62
N LYS A 194 18.89 -43.13 1.26
CA LYS A 194 17.92 -42.45 2.13
C LYS A 194 17.34 -41.23 1.43
N VAL A 195 16.07 -40.97 1.69
CA VAL A 195 15.35 -39.80 1.19
C VAL A 195 15.13 -38.84 2.35
N TYR A 196 15.57 -37.59 2.18
CA TYR A 196 15.43 -36.51 3.14
C TYR A 196 14.48 -35.45 2.57
N GLU A 197 13.47 -35.06 3.33
CA GLU A 197 12.53 -34.02 2.93
C GLU A 197 13.18 -32.63 2.97
N HIS A 198 12.61 -31.67 2.26
CA HIS A 198 13.17 -30.30 2.28
C HIS A 198 13.21 -29.73 3.70
N ALA A 199 14.32 -29.06 4.02
CA ALA A 199 14.69 -28.53 5.34
C ALA A 199 14.98 -29.59 6.41
N GLU A 200 14.89 -30.89 6.08
CA GLU A 200 15.34 -31.96 6.97
C GLU A 200 16.86 -31.91 7.13
N GLN A 201 17.32 -32.08 8.38
CA GLN A 201 18.74 -32.06 8.74
C GLN A 201 19.21 -33.43 9.20
N TRP A 202 20.39 -33.85 8.75
CA TRP A 202 21.00 -35.11 9.19
C TRP A 202 22.49 -34.96 9.44
N LYS A 203 23.01 -35.77 10.37
CA LYS A 203 24.46 -35.90 10.58
C LYS A 203 25.02 -36.91 9.59
N LYS A 204 25.83 -36.46 8.64
CA LYS A 204 26.56 -37.34 7.72
C LYS A 204 27.68 -38.09 8.45
N ASN A 205 28.36 -37.40 9.36
CA ASN A 205 29.31 -37.97 10.31
C ASN A 205 29.36 -37.09 11.56
N VAL A 206 30.28 -37.40 12.49
CA VAL A 206 30.42 -36.71 13.78
C VAL A 206 30.64 -35.19 13.61
N CYS A 207 31.10 -34.75 12.45
CA CYS A 207 31.57 -33.38 12.18
C CYS A 207 30.84 -32.67 11.06
N THR A 208 29.93 -33.36 10.39
CA THR A 208 29.29 -32.85 9.18
C THR A 208 27.80 -32.99 9.34
N THR A 209 27.12 -31.85 9.41
CA THR A 209 25.66 -31.77 9.40
C THR A 209 25.23 -31.30 8.03
N CYS A 210 24.25 -31.96 7.45
CA CYS A 210 23.69 -31.62 6.16
C CYS A 210 22.22 -31.22 6.30
N VAL A 211 21.73 -30.39 5.39
CA VAL A 211 20.33 -30.01 5.24
C VAL A 211 19.90 -30.22 3.79
N CYS A 212 18.67 -30.67 3.58
CA CYS A 212 18.13 -30.82 2.24
C CYS A 212 17.53 -29.49 1.76
N ASP A 213 18.14 -28.89 0.76
CA ASP A 213 17.66 -27.67 0.13
C ASP A 213 17.17 -27.96 -1.30
N ARG A 214 15.85 -28.18 -1.45
CA ARG A 214 15.15 -28.37 -2.73
C ARG A 214 15.82 -29.39 -3.68
N GLY A 215 16.26 -30.51 -3.13
CA GLY A 215 16.89 -31.61 -3.87
C GLY A 215 18.43 -31.58 -3.84
N GLU A 216 19.03 -30.53 -3.29
CA GLU A 216 20.47 -30.41 -3.08
C GLU A 216 20.82 -30.60 -1.60
N ALA A 217 21.73 -31.54 -1.29
CA ALA A 217 22.23 -31.74 0.06
C ALA A 217 23.34 -30.72 0.38
N ARG A 218 23.02 -29.70 1.19
CA ARG A 218 23.99 -28.71 1.66
C ARG A 218 24.61 -29.14 2.98
N CYS A 219 25.90 -29.45 2.99
CA CYS A 219 26.62 -29.95 4.17
C CYS A 219 27.59 -28.91 4.73
N VAL A 220 27.58 -28.74 6.05
CA VAL A 220 28.50 -27.88 6.79
C VAL A 220 29.37 -28.77 7.69
N LYS A 221 30.70 -28.69 7.49
CA LYS A 221 31.67 -29.29 8.39
C LYS A 221 31.91 -28.33 9.55
N GLN A 222 31.79 -28.81 10.78
CA GLN A 222 32.10 -28.04 11.98
C GLN A 222 33.57 -27.60 11.91
N ALA A 223 33.80 -26.28 12.07
CA ALA A 223 35.14 -25.73 12.12
C ALA A 223 35.85 -26.20 13.39
N CYS A 224 37.13 -26.56 13.26
CA CYS A 224 37.99 -26.81 14.41
C CYS A 224 38.18 -25.50 15.18
N VAL A 225 37.82 -25.49 16.47
CA VAL A 225 38.16 -24.38 17.36
C VAL A 225 39.58 -24.63 17.88
N PRO A 226 40.51 -23.66 17.79
CA PRO A 226 41.86 -23.84 18.29
C PRO A 226 41.88 -23.76 19.82
N HIS A 227 41.69 -24.90 20.48
CA HIS A 227 41.94 -25.06 21.92
C HIS A 227 43.03 -26.10 22.18
N THR A 228 43.66 -26.00 23.35
CA THR A 228 44.57 -27.01 23.93
C THR A 228 43.97 -28.39 23.74
N CYS A 229 44.73 -29.32 23.14
CA CYS A 229 44.27 -30.65 22.75
C CYS A 229 43.89 -31.53 23.95
N ASP A 230 42.73 -31.23 24.51
CA ASP A 230 41.99 -32.08 25.41
C ASP A 230 40.63 -32.35 24.75
N LYS A 231 40.57 -33.52 24.11
CA LYS A 231 39.37 -34.22 23.61
C LYS A 231 38.89 -33.85 22.19
N TYR A 232 39.08 -34.86 21.33
CA TYR A 232 38.77 -34.91 19.91
C TYR A 232 37.28 -35.01 19.64
N GLN A 233 36.80 -34.26 18.66
CA GLN A 233 35.60 -34.69 17.95
C GLN A 233 35.67 -34.49 16.44
N CYS A 234 36.45 -33.51 15.91
CA CYS A 234 36.41 -33.17 14.48
C CYS A 234 37.70 -32.83 13.73
N CYS A 235 38.87 -32.98 14.34
CA CYS A 235 40.16 -32.71 13.70
C CYS A 235 40.91 -34.03 13.52
N GLU A 236 41.53 -34.22 12.34
CA GLU A 236 42.15 -35.50 11.97
C GLU A 236 43.53 -35.69 12.62
N GLU A 237 44.27 -34.63 12.98
CA GLU A 237 45.56 -34.73 13.68
C GLU A 237 45.82 -33.52 14.61
N CYS A 238 46.40 -33.78 15.79
CA CYS A 238 46.91 -32.74 16.70
C CYS A 238 48.44 -32.79 16.69
N VAL A 239 49.09 -31.81 16.05
CA VAL A 239 50.56 -31.70 16.07
C VAL A 239 50.97 -30.79 17.23
N SER A 240 51.63 -31.37 18.23
CA SER A 240 52.16 -30.67 19.41
C SER A 240 53.08 -29.53 19.00
N SER A 241 52.82 -28.31 19.51
CA SER A 241 53.65 -27.12 19.23
C SER A 241 55.07 -27.19 19.81
N LYS A 242 55.38 -28.19 20.64
CA LYS A 242 56.67 -28.33 21.32
C LYS A 242 57.86 -28.60 20.39
N GLU A 243 57.61 -29.05 19.16
CA GLU A 243 58.66 -29.36 18.16
C GLU A 243 58.57 -28.45 16.92
N SER A 244 57.84 -27.34 17.04
CA SER A 244 57.71 -26.35 15.95
C SER A 244 58.93 -25.43 15.88
N CYS A 245 59.30 -25.02 14.67
CA CYS A 245 60.37 -24.07 14.41
C CYS A 245 59.79 -22.68 14.13
N LEU A 246 60.40 -21.62 14.67
CA LEU A 246 60.07 -20.24 14.31
C LEU A 246 61.03 -19.75 13.21
N TYR A 247 60.50 -19.45 12.03
CA TYR A 247 61.28 -18.92 10.90
C TYR A 247 60.62 -17.64 10.35
N GLU A 248 61.36 -16.53 10.38
CA GLU A 248 60.90 -15.18 9.95
C GLU A 248 59.49 -14.82 10.49
N GLY A 249 59.21 -15.14 11.76
CA GLY A 249 57.94 -14.83 12.42
C GLY A 249 56.78 -15.80 12.11
N THR A 250 57.00 -16.81 11.28
CA THR A 250 56.04 -17.89 10.99
C THR A 250 56.42 -19.16 11.75
N ILE A 251 55.44 -19.81 12.37
CA ILE A 251 55.63 -21.13 13.00
C ILE A 251 55.56 -22.19 11.91
N ARG A 252 56.59 -23.03 11.82
CA ARG A 252 56.73 -24.17 10.91
C ARG A 252 56.73 -25.47 11.71
N TYR A 253 56.05 -26.50 11.22
CA TYR A 253 55.90 -27.76 11.95
C TYR A 253 57.02 -28.74 11.63
N HIS A 254 57.24 -29.73 12.50
CA HIS A 254 58.24 -30.78 12.29
C HIS A 254 58.04 -31.48 10.93
N SER A 255 59.15 -31.73 10.22
CA SER A 255 59.22 -32.28 8.85
C SER A 255 58.63 -31.38 7.74
N GLU A 256 58.23 -30.14 8.04
CA GLU A 256 57.84 -29.18 7.00
C GLU A 256 59.07 -28.74 6.20
N MET A 257 58.92 -28.60 4.87
CA MET A 257 59.94 -28.06 3.97
C MET A 257 59.38 -26.84 3.24
N TRP A 258 60.14 -25.75 3.18
CA TRP A 258 59.72 -24.51 2.50
C TRP A 258 60.86 -23.84 1.74
N LYS A 259 60.50 -22.96 0.80
CA LYS A 259 61.46 -22.16 0.04
C LYS A 259 61.80 -20.89 0.84
N GLY A 260 63.09 -20.70 1.11
CA GLY A 260 63.60 -19.48 1.73
C GLY A 260 63.77 -18.32 0.73
N PRO A 261 63.97 -17.10 1.25
CA PRO A 261 63.99 -15.88 0.45
C PRO A 261 65.15 -15.82 -0.57
N ARG A 262 66.21 -16.62 -0.38
CA ARG A 262 67.45 -16.55 -1.18
C ARG A 262 67.76 -17.84 -1.93
N CYS A 263 66.76 -18.41 -2.62
CA CYS A 263 66.95 -19.64 -3.40
C CYS A 263 67.49 -20.81 -2.58
N GLU A 264 67.05 -20.89 -1.33
CA GLU A 264 67.37 -21.97 -0.40
C GLU A 264 66.10 -22.78 -0.09
N PHE A 265 66.26 -24.04 0.28
CA PHE A 265 65.19 -24.86 0.83
C PHE A 265 65.49 -25.12 2.30
N CYS A 266 64.53 -24.78 3.15
CA CYS A 266 64.61 -24.95 4.59
C CYS A 266 63.71 -26.08 5.04
N THR A 267 64.11 -26.80 6.08
CA THR A 267 63.29 -27.80 6.76
C THR A 267 63.30 -27.58 8.27
N CYS A 268 62.19 -27.93 8.93
CA CYS A 268 62.09 -27.93 10.39
C CYS A 268 62.26 -29.35 10.91
N ASP A 269 63.38 -29.63 11.57
CA ASP A 269 63.63 -30.89 12.25
C ASP A 269 63.69 -30.68 13.76
N GLY A 270 62.60 -31.04 14.43
CA GLY A 270 62.51 -31.06 15.90
C GLY A 270 62.82 -29.71 16.57
N GLY A 271 62.25 -28.61 16.04
CA GLY A 271 62.50 -27.25 16.54
C GLY A 271 63.75 -26.56 15.97
N ARG A 272 64.53 -27.24 15.11
CA ARG A 272 65.68 -26.64 14.40
C ARG A 272 65.35 -26.42 12.93
N VAL A 273 65.62 -25.20 12.45
CA VAL A 273 65.58 -24.89 11.02
C VAL A 273 66.93 -25.19 10.39
N THR A 274 66.94 -25.98 9.31
CA THR A 274 68.11 -26.26 8.49
C THR A 274 67.82 -25.84 7.04
N CYS A 275 68.64 -24.96 6.48
CA CYS A 275 68.49 -24.44 5.12
C CYS A 275 69.67 -24.86 4.22
N TRP A 276 69.35 -25.22 2.98
CA TRP A 276 70.31 -25.65 1.97
C TRP A 276 70.15 -24.77 0.72
N ASN A 277 71.26 -24.24 0.20
CA ASN A 277 71.24 -23.50 -1.06
C ASN A 277 70.86 -24.43 -2.21
N SER A 278 70.00 -23.95 -3.10
CA SER A 278 69.58 -24.65 -4.31
C SER A 278 69.82 -23.81 -5.54
N GLU A 279 70.04 -24.48 -6.67
CA GLU A 279 70.15 -23.79 -7.95
C GLU A 279 68.79 -23.22 -8.35
N CYS A 280 68.70 -21.89 -8.39
CA CYS A 280 67.54 -21.22 -8.94
C CYS A 280 67.60 -21.22 -10.47
N ALA A 281 66.49 -21.55 -11.12
CA ALA A 281 66.34 -21.36 -12.55
C ALA A 281 66.62 -19.89 -12.91
N LYS A 282 67.58 -19.64 -13.79
CA LYS A 282 67.84 -18.31 -14.34
C LYS A 282 66.69 -17.96 -15.28
N VAL A 283 65.87 -17.00 -14.89
CA VAL A 283 64.89 -16.36 -15.77
C VAL A 283 65.60 -15.30 -16.60
N GLU A 284 65.60 -15.45 -17.93
CA GLU A 284 65.98 -14.36 -18.82
C GLU A 284 64.92 -13.25 -18.75
N CYS A 285 65.35 -12.04 -18.38
CA CYS A 285 64.47 -10.88 -18.44
C CYS A 285 64.24 -10.50 -19.90
N ALA A 286 63.01 -10.70 -20.39
CA ALA A 286 62.61 -10.25 -21.71
C ALA A 286 62.65 -8.72 -21.77
N LEU A 287 63.61 -8.16 -22.51
CA LEU A 287 63.62 -6.75 -22.89
C LEU A 287 62.41 -6.48 -23.80
N VAL A 288 61.42 -5.75 -23.28
CA VAL A 288 60.25 -5.31 -24.06
C VAL A 288 60.69 -4.28 -25.11
N ARG A 289 60.93 -4.74 -26.35
CA ARG A 289 61.05 -3.83 -27.51
C ARG A 289 59.65 -3.47 -28.01
N LYS A 290 59.32 -2.19 -27.93
CA LYS A 290 58.15 -1.57 -28.56
C LYS A 290 58.19 -1.73 -30.09
N GLY A 291 57.09 -2.20 -30.66
CA GLY A 291 56.62 -1.78 -31.99
C GLY A 291 56.67 -2.80 -33.14
N PHE A 292 55.53 -2.88 -33.84
CA PHE A 292 55.27 -3.44 -35.19
C PHE A 292 55.12 -4.97 -35.30
N LEU A 293 53.90 -5.50 -35.49
CA LEU A 293 52.94 -5.54 -36.63
C LEU A 293 53.15 -6.76 -37.56
N PHE A 294 52.16 -7.68 -37.53
CA PHE A 294 51.76 -8.71 -38.51
C PHE A 294 52.83 -9.79 -38.86
N LYS A 295 52.52 -11.07 -39.12
CA LYS A 295 51.38 -11.70 -39.80
C LYS A 295 51.48 -13.23 -39.58
N ASN A 296 50.33 -13.91 -39.68
CA ASN A 296 50.12 -15.31 -40.12
C ASN A 296 50.42 -16.51 -39.19
N ILE A 297 49.34 -17.10 -38.66
CA ILE A 297 48.78 -18.43 -38.98
C ILE A 297 49.80 -19.55 -39.32
N MET A 298 49.83 -20.62 -38.50
CA MET A 298 49.40 -21.96 -38.92
C MET A 298 49.10 -22.89 -37.74
N VAL A 299 47.97 -23.58 -37.85
CA VAL A 299 47.44 -24.68 -37.04
C VAL A 299 48.10 -26.01 -37.48
N THR A 300 47.93 -27.06 -36.67
CA THR A 300 48.23 -28.51 -36.84
C THR A 300 49.52 -28.98 -36.16
N SER A 301 49.57 -30.11 -35.44
CA SER A 301 48.64 -31.20 -35.10
C SER A 301 49.02 -31.72 -33.71
#